data_AF-A0A3N5GP21-F1
#
_entry.id   AF-A0A3N5GP21-F1
#
_cell.length_a   1.000
_cell.length_b   1.000
_cell.length_c   1.000
_cell.angle_alpha   90.00
_cell.angle_beta   90.00
_cell.angle_gamma   90.00
#
_symmetry.space_group_name_H-M   'P 1'
#
loop_
_entity.id
_entity.type
_entity.pdbx_description
1 polymer ?
#
loop_
_entity_poly.entity_id
_entity_poly.type
_entity_poly.pdbx_seq_one_letter_code
_entity_poly.pdbx_strand_id
1 'polypeptide(L)'
;MTRKESSASSPAWVARTELLLDLVRLDTAYADLYRQRAREIAASEFSGLDFKALKNAEQAVQELPADIRRGMDDGKWDQVKKLTDELGAKQRFLQERGSLHKIGERLYEDVAIHVDPFSPGFFWYHRREERQLPGLRDEAMGKLGRAAEIDPEWKPLYQERAKGLKAVRLAEPSASAGAAKGRGEMEQRAREALAAGNLEELQKLAGNLHQGGAGPDGPAAAEATEDVQPDPLTFAFSSETLQKAKALGLEPEHFDNMRAKFRGLFRHLWHPVFFEAEGNLAGARVSAMLPKDTPDAQRDRIVMFVTRPVLSSGGARFLPPLVDEDLLVETFDEGPAGAEVGKNGLAEALGLKRRWGLDRMTIERSIQEKGPEMVKSLGLDPWKFRLVCVPPDVYGAASQRRGWSKHEIWTHLDGYLATRERKLLALAGGDVRYGGFQDLVGVGVEYDSDRLLARFAIVNRGRLRAW
;
A
#
# COMPACT_ATOMS: atom_id res chain seq x y z
N MET A 1 -3.00 52.04 -0.01
CA MET A 1 -1.84 51.40 -0.67
C MET A 1 -2.06 49.90 -0.60
N THR A 2 -2.57 49.32 -1.69
CA THR A 2 -2.84 47.90 -1.84
C THR A 2 -1.52 47.16 -2.02
N ARG A 3 -1.21 46.25 -1.08
CA ARG A 3 -0.06 45.35 -1.14
C ARG A 3 -0.30 44.40 -2.31
N LYS A 4 0.37 44.62 -3.44
CA LYS A 4 0.47 43.64 -4.53
C LYS A 4 1.16 42.41 -3.93
N GLU A 5 0.39 41.38 -3.61
CA GLU A 5 0.93 40.03 -3.50
C GLU A 5 1.51 39.69 -4.87
N SER A 6 2.83 39.73 -4.94
CA SER A 6 3.60 39.20 -6.06
C SER A 6 3.32 37.70 -6.11
N SER A 7 2.35 37.28 -6.94
CA SER A 7 2.22 35.89 -7.34
C SER A 7 3.41 35.56 -8.25
N ALA A 8 4.59 35.40 -7.65
CA ALA A 8 5.71 34.78 -8.33
C ALA A 8 5.23 33.39 -8.73
N SER A 9 5.10 33.15 -10.03
CA SER A 9 4.77 31.83 -10.55
C SER A 9 5.74 30.82 -9.94
N SER A 10 5.23 29.77 -9.30
CA SER A 10 6.07 28.71 -8.74
C SER A 10 7.06 28.23 -9.80
N PRO A 11 8.34 27.99 -9.44
CA PRO A 11 9.35 27.51 -10.37
C PRO A 11 8.85 26.29 -11.17
N ALA A 12 9.28 26.15 -12.43
CA ALA A 12 8.81 25.05 -13.29
C ALA A 12 9.06 23.66 -12.69
N TRP A 13 10.14 23.49 -11.92
CA TRP A 13 10.43 22.23 -11.22
C TRP A 13 9.40 21.92 -10.13
N VAL A 14 8.88 22.93 -9.41
CA VAL A 14 7.85 22.76 -8.37
C VAL A 14 6.59 22.19 -9.00
N ALA A 15 6.10 22.78 -10.08
CA ALA A 15 4.89 22.32 -10.76
C ALA A 15 5.02 20.88 -11.29
N ARG A 16 6.20 20.50 -11.81
CA ARG A 16 6.48 19.12 -12.24
C ARG A 16 6.48 18.16 -11.04
N THR A 17 7.17 18.54 -9.97
CA THR A 17 7.29 17.75 -8.74
C THR A 17 5.93 17.53 -8.10
N GLU A 18 5.09 18.56 -8.00
CA GLU A 18 3.73 18.46 -7.49
C GLU A 18 2.87 17.51 -8.32
N LEU A 19 2.96 17.59 -9.67
CA LEU A 19 2.23 16.69 -10.56
C LEU A 19 2.60 15.22 -10.32
N LEU A 20 3.89 14.91 -10.17
CA LEU A 20 4.36 13.55 -9.88
C LEU A 20 3.91 13.09 -8.49
N LEU A 21 4.00 13.96 -7.48
CA LEU A 21 3.53 13.66 -6.13
C LEU A 21 2.01 13.50 -6.04
N ASP A 22 1.24 14.04 -6.99
CA ASP A 22 -0.20 13.79 -7.10
C ASP A 22 -0.48 12.41 -7.72
N LEU A 23 0.34 11.96 -8.67
CA LEU A 23 0.24 10.62 -9.27
C LEU A 23 0.52 9.51 -8.26
N VAL A 24 1.36 9.76 -7.24
CA VAL A 24 1.65 8.84 -6.13
C VAL A 24 0.38 8.26 -5.47
N ARG A 25 -0.73 9.02 -5.46
CA ARG A 25 -2.02 8.61 -4.86
C ARG A 25 -3.01 7.97 -5.85
N LEU A 26 -2.71 8.06 -7.14
CA LEU A 26 -3.63 7.67 -8.22
C LEU A 26 -3.13 6.44 -8.97
N ASP A 27 -1.81 6.23 -9.02
CA ASP A 27 -1.17 5.06 -9.59
C ASP A 27 -0.14 4.50 -8.59
N THR A 28 -0.69 3.92 -7.52
CA THR A 28 0.03 3.57 -6.28
C THR A 28 1.08 2.48 -6.49
N ALA A 29 0.90 1.63 -7.49
CA ALA A 29 1.88 0.60 -7.85
C ALA A 29 3.21 1.18 -8.33
N TYR A 30 3.21 2.44 -8.81
CA TYR A 30 4.38 3.20 -9.30
C TYR A 30 4.73 4.41 -8.41
N ALA A 31 4.13 4.49 -7.22
CA ALA A 31 4.32 5.61 -6.28
C ALA A 31 5.80 5.87 -5.91
N ASP A 32 6.57 4.82 -5.69
CA ASP A 32 8.01 4.88 -5.40
C ASP A 32 8.79 5.54 -6.55
N LEU A 33 8.46 5.19 -7.80
CA LEU A 33 9.09 5.76 -8.99
C LEU A 33 8.73 7.22 -9.20
N TYR A 34 7.47 7.61 -9.04
CA TYR A 34 7.07 9.01 -9.15
C TYR A 34 7.72 9.87 -8.07
N ARG A 35 7.82 9.36 -6.84
CA ARG A 35 8.48 10.05 -5.74
C ARG A 35 9.98 10.15 -5.97
N GLN A 36 10.64 9.11 -6.47
CA GLN A 36 12.04 9.16 -6.87
C GLN A 36 12.25 10.22 -7.96
N ARG A 37 11.47 10.17 -9.03
CA ARG A 37 11.59 11.12 -10.15
C ARG A 37 11.33 12.56 -9.71
N ALA A 38 10.37 12.77 -8.81
CA ALA A 38 10.12 14.06 -8.20
C ALA A 38 11.33 14.58 -7.42
N ARG A 39 12.02 13.70 -6.67
CA ARG A 39 13.28 14.05 -5.97
C ARG A 39 14.41 14.36 -6.95
N GLU A 40 14.56 13.61 -8.04
CA GLU A 40 15.56 13.86 -9.07
C GLU A 40 15.37 15.23 -9.73
N ILE A 41 14.12 15.57 -10.08
CA ILE A 41 13.77 16.88 -10.66
C ILE A 41 14.05 18.03 -9.67
N ALA A 42 13.77 17.81 -8.39
CA ALA A 42 13.99 18.83 -7.35
C ALA A 42 15.47 18.95 -6.92
N ALA A 43 16.29 17.92 -7.14
CA ALA A 43 17.60 17.77 -6.47
C ALA A 43 18.56 18.95 -6.64
N SER A 44 18.56 19.63 -7.78
CA SER A 44 19.46 20.78 -8.03
C SER A 44 19.02 22.06 -7.35
N GLU A 45 17.73 22.19 -7.03
CA GLU A 45 17.11 23.43 -6.52
C GLU A 45 16.69 23.33 -5.05
N PHE A 46 16.34 22.11 -4.63
CA PHE A 46 15.84 21.80 -3.30
C PHE A 46 16.10 20.33 -2.97
N SER A 47 17.25 20.07 -2.36
CA SER A 47 17.68 18.75 -1.93
C SER A 47 17.11 18.37 -0.55
N GLY A 48 17.27 17.10 -0.17
CA GLY A 48 16.94 16.66 1.19
C GLY A 48 17.77 17.34 2.28
N LEU A 49 18.98 17.83 1.97
CA LEU A 49 19.77 18.64 2.89
C LEU A 49 19.18 20.04 3.06
N ASP A 50 18.70 20.65 1.97
CA ASP A 50 18.03 21.95 2.02
C ASP A 50 16.75 21.88 2.83
N PHE A 51 15.96 20.80 2.67
CA PHE A 51 14.76 20.59 3.46
C PHE A 51 15.07 20.39 4.95
N LYS A 52 16.12 19.64 5.30
CA LYS A 52 16.58 19.55 6.70
C LYS A 52 17.02 20.90 7.25
N ALA A 53 17.73 21.71 6.46
CA ALA A 53 18.11 23.06 6.84
C ALA A 53 16.89 23.97 7.05
N LEU A 54 15.84 23.81 6.24
CA LEU A 54 14.56 24.49 6.39
C LEU A 54 13.88 24.15 7.72
N LYS A 55 13.74 22.86 8.04
CA LYS A 55 13.17 22.42 9.32
C LYS A 55 13.97 22.92 10.53
N ASN A 56 15.30 22.84 10.45
CA ASN A 56 16.18 23.35 11.51
C ASN A 56 16.04 24.87 11.69
N ALA A 57 15.84 25.61 10.59
CA ALA A 57 15.60 27.05 10.67
C ALA A 57 14.23 27.37 11.32
N GLU A 58 13.19 26.61 11.02
CA GLU A 58 11.87 26.76 11.67
C GLU A 58 11.96 26.51 13.17
N GLN A 59 12.61 25.44 13.58
CA GLN A 59 12.84 25.13 15.00
C GLN A 59 13.67 26.24 15.68
N ALA A 60 14.77 26.68 15.06
CA ALA A 60 15.61 27.73 15.61
C ALA A 60 14.84 29.06 15.80
N VAL A 61 13.95 29.43 14.87
CA VAL A 61 13.13 30.65 15.00
C VAL A 61 12.18 30.57 16.20
N GLN A 62 11.76 29.37 16.61
CA GLN A 62 10.93 29.17 17.81
C GLN A 62 11.76 29.20 19.10
N GLU A 63 12.97 28.63 19.09
CA GLU A 63 13.80 28.44 20.28
C GLU A 63 14.67 29.66 20.63
N LEU A 64 15.34 30.26 19.63
CA LEU A 64 16.29 31.35 19.82
C LEU A 64 15.76 32.55 20.62
N PRO A 65 14.47 32.98 20.51
CA PRO A 65 13.96 34.07 21.33
C PRO A 65 14.05 33.82 22.83
N ALA A 66 13.94 32.56 23.29
CA ALA A 66 14.10 32.22 24.70
C ALA A 66 15.56 32.33 25.14
N ASP A 67 16.50 31.87 24.32
CA ASP A 67 17.93 31.94 24.59
C ASP A 67 18.46 33.37 24.56
N ILE A 68 17.94 34.20 23.64
CA ILE A 68 18.22 35.64 23.59
C ILE A 68 17.80 36.30 24.91
N ARG A 69 16.58 36.05 25.40
CA ARG A 69 16.11 36.60 26.69
C ARG A 69 17.02 36.18 27.85
N ARG A 70 17.36 34.90 27.92
CA ARG A 70 18.27 34.40 28.97
C ARG A 70 19.65 35.07 28.90
N GLY A 71 20.18 35.27 27.69
CA GLY A 71 21.43 36.00 27.49
C GLY A 71 21.35 37.46 27.94
N MET A 72 20.19 38.11 27.76
CA MET A 72 19.94 39.47 28.27
C MET A 72 19.91 39.50 29.80
N ASP A 73 19.20 38.56 30.43
CA ASP A 73 19.10 38.47 31.89
C ASP A 73 20.47 38.21 32.55
N ASP A 74 21.32 37.41 31.91
CA ASP A 74 22.69 37.11 32.35
C ASP A 74 23.71 38.23 32.02
N GLY A 75 23.30 39.29 31.32
CA GLY A 75 24.20 40.37 30.87
C GLY A 75 25.22 39.96 29.79
N LYS A 76 25.00 38.84 29.09
CA LYS A 76 25.90 38.28 28.06
C LYS A 76 25.64 38.91 26.69
N TRP A 77 25.89 40.21 26.55
CA TRP A 77 25.52 40.99 25.36
C TRP A 77 26.16 40.55 24.04
N ASP A 78 27.39 40.03 24.05
CA ASP A 78 28.03 39.47 22.86
C ASP A 78 27.31 38.22 22.33
N GLN A 79 26.77 37.40 23.24
CA GLN A 79 25.97 36.23 22.90
C GLN A 79 24.60 36.66 22.36
N VAL A 80 23.96 37.65 22.99
CA VAL A 80 22.69 38.23 22.53
C VAL A 80 22.79 38.73 21.08
N LYS A 81 23.86 39.45 20.75
CA LYS A 81 24.09 39.93 19.39
C LYS A 81 24.20 38.78 18.38
N LYS A 82 25.03 37.77 18.66
CA LYS A 82 25.18 36.59 17.79
C LYS A 82 23.87 35.85 17.55
N LEU A 83 23.11 35.59 18.61
CA LEU A 83 21.82 34.88 18.52
C LEU A 83 20.77 35.71 17.77
N THR A 84 20.79 37.04 17.91
CA THR A 84 19.89 37.94 17.18
C THR A 84 20.21 37.95 15.68
N ASP A 85 21.50 38.03 15.33
CA ASP A 85 21.96 37.96 13.93
C ASP A 85 21.59 36.61 13.31
N GLU A 86 21.78 35.51 14.06
CA GLU A 86 21.37 34.17 13.65
C GLU A 86 19.85 34.08 13.44
N LEU A 87 19.04 34.55 14.39
CA LEU A 87 17.58 34.58 14.27
C LEU A 87 17.15 35.36 13.01
N GLY A 88 17.74 36.52 12.77
CA GLY A 88 17.45 37.33 11.57
C GLY A 88 17.88 36.65 10.27
N ALA A 89 18.97 35.87 10.28
CA ALA A 89 19.38 35.05 9.14
C ALA A 89 18.39 33.90 8.88
N LYS A 90 17.97 33.18 9.93
CA LYS A 90 16.98 32.09 9.81
C LYS A 90 15.62 32.61 9.35
N GLN A 91 15.14 33.74 9.88
CA GLN A 91 13.89 34.36 9.45
C GLN A 91 13.89 34.73 7.96
N ARG A 92 14.98 35.32 7.45
CA ARG A 92 15.12 35.61 6.02
C ARG A 92 15.13 34.34 5.18
N PHE A 93 15.86 33.32 5.61
CA PHE A 93 15.87 32.02 4.93
C PHE A 93 14.46 31.40 4.85
N LEU A 94 13.67 31.46 5.93
CA LEU A 94 12.28 30.98 5.92
C LEU A 94 11.35 31.86 5.06
N GLN A 95 11.57 33.16 4.98
CA GLN A 95 10.80 34.02 4.08
C GLN A 95 11.06 33.67 2.60
N GLU A 96 12.30 33.33 2.26
CA GLU A 96 12.70 32.97 0.90
C GLU A 96 12.26 31.55 0.51
N ARG A 97 12.35 30.59 1.45
CA ARG A 97 12.21 29.15 1.15
C ARG A 97 11.01 28.49 1.83
N GLY A 98 10.28 29.17 2.71
CA GLY A 98 9.20 28.60 3.51
C GLY A 98 8.02 28.08 2.69
N SER A 99 7.81 28.61 1.48
CA SER A 99 6.82 28.07 0.53
C SER A 99 7.14 26.62 0.10
N LEU A 100 8.40 26.20 0.21
CA LEU A 100 8.86 24.84 -0.12
C LEU A 100 8.67 23.84 1.03
N HIS A 101 8.19 24.24 2.20
CA HIS A 101 8.03 23.32 3.32
C HIS A 101 7.10 22.15 2.96
N LYS A 102 5.91 22.46 2.42
CA LYS A 102 4.90 21.44 2.05
C LYS A 102 5.40 20.47 0.98
N ILE A 103 6.16 20.94 0.01
CA ILE A 103 6.73 20.06 -1.02
C ILE A 103 7.86 19.22 -0.43
N GLY A 104 8.65 19.78 0.48
CA GLY A 104 9.68 19.06 1.22
C GLY A 104 9.13 17.92 2.08
N GLU A 105 8.05 18.15 2.81
CA GLU A 105 7.35 17.10 3.57
C GLU A 105 6.91 15.95 2.65
N ARG A 106 6.26 16.30 1.53
CA ARG A 106 5.79 15.32 0.54
C ARG A 106 6.95 14.61 -0.16
N LEU A 107 8.12 15.23 -0.32
CA LEU A 107 9.27 14.61 -0.97
C LEU A 107 10.06 13.71 -0.02
N TYR A 108 10.31 14.16 1.21
CA TYR A 108 11.36 13.60 2.06
C TYR A 108 10.85 12.95 3.35
N GLU A 109 9.60 13.19 3.76
CA GLU A 109 9.06 12.64 5.01
C GLU A 109 7.85 11.74 4.82
N ASP A 110 7.02 12.04 3.83
CA ASP A 110 5.85 11.22 3.54
C ASP A 110 6.27 9.81 3.10
N VAL A 111 5.85 8.84 3.90
CA VAL A 111 6.08 7.40 3.71
C VAL A 111 4.74 6.65 3.69
N ALA A 112 3.63 7.38 3.54
CA ALA A 112 2.30 6.79 3.57
C ALA A 112 2.11 5.81 2.40
N ILE A 113 1.59 4.63 2.74
CA ILE A 113 1.06 3.71 1.74
C ILE A 113 -0.34 4.17 1.38
N HIS A 114 -0.52 4.51 0.11
CA HIS A 114 -1.81 4.91 -0.43
C HIS A 114 -2.58 3.68 -0.89
N VAL A 115 -3.86 3.64 -0.56
CA VAL A 115 -4.79 2.65 -1.14
C VAL A 115 -5.13 3.09 -2.56
N ASP A 116 -5.05 2.16 -3.50
CA ASP A 116 -5.41 2.40 -4.90
C ASP A 116 -6.93 2.67 -4.99
N PRO A 117 -7.35 3.86 -5.43
CA PRO A 117 -8.76 4.20 -5.52
C PRO A 117 -9.51 3.38 -6.58
N PHE A 118 -8.80 2.77 -7.52
CA PHE A 118 -9.38 1.93 -8.58
C PHE A 118 -9.35 0.44 -8.24
N SER A 119 -8.73 0.08 -7.12
CA SER A 119 -8.72 -1.30 -6.66
C SER A 119 -10.11 -1.71 -6.13
N PRO A 120 -10.64 -2.86 -6.58
CA PRO A 120 -11.97 -3.28 -6.15
C PRO A 120 -12.06 -3.54 -4.65
N GLY A 121 -13.22 -3.23 -4.09
CA GLY A 121 -13.48 -3.41 -2.65
C GLY A 121 -12.91 -2.32 -1.75
N PHE A 122 -12.35 -1.23 -2.29
CA PHE A 122 -11.76 -0.11 -1.51
C PHE A 122 -12.43 1.26 -1.67
N PHE A 123 -13.54 1.39 -2.41
CA PHE A 123 -14.23 2.68 -2.59
C PHE A 123 -14.59 3.37 -1.25
N TRP A 124 -15.00 2.58 -0.24
CA TRP A 124 -15.31 3.05 1.11
C TRP A 124 -14.10 3.69 1.82
N TYR A 125 -12.88 3.24 1.52
CA TYR A 125 -11.66 3.73 2.16
C TYR A 125 -11.42 5.21 1.87
N HIS A 126 -11.77 5.65 0.66
CA HIS A 126 -11.62 7.05 0.24
C HIS A 126 -12.82 7.94 0.59
N ARG A 127 -13.84 7.41 1.30
CA ARG A 127 -15.15 8.10 1.49
C ARG A 127 -15.75 8.57 0.16
N ARG A 128 -15.56 7.78 -0.89
CA ARG A 128 -16.08 8.05 -2.23
C ARG A 128 -17.14 7.02 -2.57
N GLU A 129 -18.07 7.44 -3.41
CA GLU A 129 -19.03 6.55 -4.03
C GLU A 129 -18.45 6.02 -5.34
N GLU A 130 -18.80 4.78 -5.73
CA GLU A 130 -18.29 4.15 -6.96
C GLU A 130 -18.56 4.99 -8.22
N ARG A 131 -19.70 5.72 -8.25
CA ARG A 131 -20.05 6.63 -9.35
C ARG A 131 -19.05 7.78 -9.56
N GLN A 132 -18.17 8.05 -8.59
CA GLN A 132 -17.15 9.09 -8.68
C GLN A 132 -15.83 8.58 -9.29
N LEU A 133 -15.67 7.27 -9.44
CA LEU A 133 -14.45 6.65 -9.97
C LEU A 133 -14.16 7.03 -11.44
N PRO A 134 -15.15 7.13 -12.36
CA PRO A 134 -14.88 7.56 -13.73
C PRO A 134 -14.23 8.94 -13.81
N GLY A 135 -14.76 9.93 -13.07
CA GLY A 135 -14.19 11.28 -13.05
C GLY A 135 -12.77 11.31 -12.46
N LEU A 136 -12.50 10.49 -11.44
CA LEU A 136 -11.16 10.35 -10.87
C LEU A 136 -10.18 9.68 -11.84
N ARG A 137 -10.65 8.70 -12.62
CA ARG A 137 -9.87 8.05 -13.68
C ARG A 137 -9.48 9.05 -14.76
N ASP A 138 -10.44 9.86 -15.21
CA ASP A 138 -10.19 10.88 -16.23
C ASP A 138 -9.22 11.96 -15.73
N GLU A 139 -9.35 12.37 -14.46
CA GLU A 139 -8.39 13.27 -13.81
C GLU A 139 -6.98 12.67 -13.76
N ALA A 140 -6.84 11.41 -13.36
CA ALA A 140 -5.56 10.71 -13.30
C ALA A 140 -4.93 10.56 -14.70
N MET A 141 -5.73 10.22 -15.71
CA MET A 141 -5.28 10.18 -17.10
C MET A 141 -4.83 11.55 -17.60
N GLY A 142 -5.55 12.63 -17.24
CA GLY A 142 -5.15 14.00 -17.54
C GLY A 142 -3.81 14.37 -16.92
N LYS A 143 -3.57 13.96 -15.66
CA LYS A 143 -2.28 14.16 -14.99
C LYS A 143 -1.14 13.38 -15.66
N LEU A 144 -1.37 12.12 -16.04
CA LEU A 144 -0.39 11.32 -16.79
C LEU A 144 -0.08 11.93 -18.16
N GLY A 145 -1.09 12.41 -18.87
CA GLY A 145 -0.92 13.14 -20.14
C GLY A 145 -0.05 14.39 -19.97
N ARG A 146 -0.35 15.21 -18.97
CA ARG A 146 0.45 16.40 -18.65
C ARG A 146 1.88 16.03 -18.24
N ALA A 147 2.08 14.96 -17.47
CA ALA A 147 3.41 14.48 -17.08
C ALA A 147 4.22 14.07 -18.32
N ALA A 148 3.59 13.40 -19.28
CA ALA A 148 4.20 13.03 -20.55
C ALA A 148 4.63 14.23 -21.42
N GLU A 149 3.98 15.39 -21.27
CA GLU A 149 4.34 16.62 -21.97
C GLU A 149 5.55 17.32 -21.33
N ILE A 150 5.61 17.35 -20.00
CA ILE A 150 6.60 18.13 -19.25
C ILE A 150 7.81 17.33 -18.75
N ASP A 151 7.77 16.00 -18.87
CA ASP A 151 8.86 15.07 -18.54
C ASP A 151 9.04 14.03 -19.68
N PRO A 152 9.68 14.44 -20.80
CA PRO A 152 9.80 13.61 -21.99
C PRO A 152 10.64 12.34 -21.78
N GLU A 153 11.54 12.30 -20.80
CA GLU A 153 12.35 11.11 -20.49
C GLU A 153 11.47 9.95 -19.99
N TRP A 154 10.39 10.26 -19.25
CA TRP A 154 9.47 9.27 -18.69
C TRP A 154 8.16 9.16 -19.47
N LYS A 155 8.03 9.87 -20.61
CA LYS A 155 6.86 9.83 -21.49
C LYS A 155 6.37 8.41 -21.82
N PRO A 156 7.23 7.44 -22.20
CA PRO A 156 6.76 6.08 -22.49
C PRO A 156 6.06 5.42 -21.29
N LEU A 157 6.58 5.62 -20.08
CA LEU A 157 5.97 5.11 -18.85
C LEU A 157 4.59 5.74 -18.65
N TYR A 158 4.49 7.08 -18.65
CA TYR A 158 3.21 7.75 -18.42
C TYR A 158 2.13 7.34 -19.44
N GLN A 159 2.51 7.14 -20.70
CA GLN A 159 1.60 6.67 -21.75
C GLN A 159 1.15 5.22 -21.53
N GLU A 160 2.05 4.32 -21.12
CA GLU A 160 1.70 2.95 -20.74
C GLU A 160 0.73 2.94 -19.55
N ARG A 161 1.03 3.71 -18.50
CA ARG A 161 0.16 3.83 -17.32
C ARG A 161 -1.21 4.38 -17.66
N ALA A 162 -1.28 5.41 -18.52
CA ALA A 162 -2.56 5.97 -18.95
C ALA A 162 -3.39 4.96 -19.76
N LYS A 163 -2.74 4.13 -20.58
CA LYS A 163 -3.39 3.05 -21.32
C LYS A 163 -3.92 1.97 -20.36
N GLY A 164 -3.12 1.56 -19.38
CA GLY A 164 -3.53 0.61 -18.35
C GLY A 164 -4.73 1.13 -17.55
N LEU A 165 -4.68 2.39 -17.12
CA LEU A 165 -5.74 3.00 -16.34
C LEU A 165 -7.04 3.12 -17.13
N LYS A 166 -6.95 3.42 -18.43
CA LYS A 166 -8.11 3.43 -19.34
C LYS A 166 -8.77 2.05 -19.47
N ALA A 167 -7.99 0.96 -19.37
CA ALA A 167 -8.48 -0.41 -19.46
C ALA A 167 -9.20 -0.89 -18.18
N VAL A 168 -9.11 -0.13 -17.08
CA VAL A 168 -9.80 -0.45 -15.83
C VAL A 168 -11.31 -0.44 -16.05
N ARG A 169 -11.93 -1.60 -15.81
CA ARG A 169 -13.38 -1.76 -15.78
C ARG A 169 -13.90 -1.23 -14.44
N LEU A 170 -14.58 -0.09 -14.48
CA LEU A 170 -15.30 0.45 -13.35
C LEU A 170 -16.74 -0.08 -13.42
N ALA A 171 -17.31 -0.50 -12.29
CA ALA A 171 -18.70 -0.94 -12.26
C ALA A 171 -19.60 0.19 -12.80
N GLU A 172 -20.46 -0.13 -13.77
CA GLU A 172 -21.55 0.77 -14.11
C GLU A 172 -22.49 0.85 -12.90
N PRO A 173 -23.12 2.01 -12.63
CA PRO A 173 -24.06 2.14 -11.52
C PRO A 173 -25.21 1.15 -11.71
N SER A 174 -25.09 -0.01 -11.08
CA SER A 174 -26.11 -1.05 -11.24
C SER A 174 -27.42 -0.59 -10.61
N ALA A 175 -28.52 -0.89 -11.28
CA ALA A 175 -29.88 -0.68 -10.76
C ALA A 175 -30.16 -1.41 -9.43
N SER A 176 -29.24 -2.30 -9.00
CA SER A 176 -29.32 -3.05 -7.75
C SER A 176 -29.16 -2.19 -6.48
N ALA A 177 -28.51 -1.02 -6.57
CA ALA A 177 -28.39 -0.10 -5.44
C ALA A 177 -29.77 0.44 -4.96
N GLY A 178 -30.74 0.56 -5.87
CA GLY A 178 -32.13 0.90 -5.53
C GLY A 178 -32.88 -0.25 -4.84
N ALA A 179 -32.63 -1.49 -5.26
CA ALA A 179 -33.25 -2.69 -4.69
C ALA A 179 -32.70 -3.03 -3.29
N ALA A 180 -31.39 -2.87 -3.07
CA ALA A 180 -30.75 -3.06 -1.77
C ALA A 180 -31.25 -2.05 -0.73
N LYS A 181 -31.47 -0.79 -1.14
CA LYS A 181 -32.07 0.25 -0.29
C LYS A 181 -33.52 -0.08 0.07
N GLY A 182 -34.32 -0.55 -0.89
CA GLY A 182 -35.70 -0.98 -0.66
C GLY A 182 -35.82 -2.18 0.29
N ARG A 183 -34.87 -3.13 0.24
CA ARG A 183 -34.84 -4.28 1.17
C ARG A 183 -34.46 -3.87 2.58
N GLY A 184 -33.45 -3.02 2.75
CA GLY A 184 -33.05 -2.50 4.07
C GLY A 184 -34.16 -1.69 4.75
N GLU A 185 -34.92 -0.90 3.99
CA GLU A 185 -36.10 -0.17 4.49
C GLU A 185 -37.25 -1.12 4.88
N MET A 186 -37.47 -2.22 4.15
CA MET A 186 -38.46 -3.24 4.50
C MET A 186 -38.09 -4.04 5.75
N GLU A 187 -36.80 -4.39 5.92
CA GLU A 187 -36.32 -5.10 7.12
C GLU A 187 -36.40 -4.21 8.37
N GLN A 188 -36.11 -2.91 8.23
CA GLN A 188 -36.27 -1.96 9.34
C GLN A 188 -37.74 -1.79 9.74
N ARG A 189 -38.65 -1.66 8.77
CA ARG A 189 -40.11 -1.63 9.04
C ARG A 189 -40.63 -2.91 9.66
N ALA A 190 -40.07 -4.06 9.31
CA ALA A 190 -40.44 -5.33 9.94
C ALA A 190 -40.04 -5.37 11.42
N ARG A 191 -38.85 -4.83 11.77
CA ARG A 191 -38.43 -4.70 13.18
C ARG A 191 -39.32 -3.74 13.96
N GLU A 192 -39.74 -2.64 13.36
CA GLU A 192 -40.65 -1.66 13.97
C GLU A 192 -42.06 -2.23 14.17
N ALA A 193 -42.58 -2.98 13.18
CA ALA A 193 -43.87 -3.67 13.30
C ALA A 193 -43.85 -4.73 14.42
N LEU A 194 -42.74 -5.47 14.57
CA LEU A 194 -42.55 -6.41 15.68
C LEU A 194 -42.51 -5.68 17.03
N ALA A 195 -41.75 -4.58 17.14
CA ALA A 195 -41.65 -3.79 18.35
C ALA A 195 -43.00 -3.16 18.77
N ALA A 196 -43.85 -2.83 17.79
CA ALA A 196 -45.19 -2.30 18.02
C ALA A 196 -46.27 -3.39 18.23
N GLY A 197 -45.92 -4.67 18.16
CA GLY A 197 -46.87 -5.79 18.28
C GLY A 197 -47.84 -5.94 17.09
N ASN A 198 -47.55 -5.30 15.95
CA ASN A 198 -48.38 -5.37 14.75
C ASN A 198 -48.01 -6.59 13.90
N LEU A 199 -48.55 -7.75 14.31
CA LEU A 199 -48.24 -9.04 13.71
C LEU A 199 -48.76 -9.19 12.27
N GLU A 200 -49.84 -8.49 11.88
CA GLU A 200 -50.35 -8.50 10.51
C GLU A 200 -49.39 -7.78 9.54
N GLU A 201 -48.89 -6.60 9.91
CA GLU A 201 -47.92 -5.88 9.08
C GLU A 201 -46.59 -6.63 8.99
N LEU A 202 -46.15 -7.25 10.09
CA LEU A 202 -44.97 -8.12 10.09
C LEU A 202 -45.15 -9.32 9.15
N GLN A 203 -46.31 -9.99 9.18
CA GLN A 203 -46.58 -11.15 8.33
C GLN A 203 -46.65 -10.76 6.85
N LYS A 204 -47.20 -9.58 6.53
CA LYS A 204 -47.22 -9.03 5.17
C LYS A 204 -45.82 -8.66 4.67
N LEU A 205 -45.01 -7.99 5.51
CA LEU A 205 -43.61 -7.66 5.19
C LEU A 205 -42.75 -8.92 5.02
N ALA A 206 -42.95 -9.93 5.88
CA ALA A 206 -42.29 -11.22 5.76
C ALA A 206 -42.69 -11.95 4.48
N GLY A 207 -43.97 -11.94 4.11
CA GLY A 207 -44.47 -12.50 2.84
C GLY A 207 -43.85 -11.81 1.62
N ASN A 208 -43.72 -10.49 1.64
CA ASN A 208 -43.08 -9.72 0.56
C ASN A 208 -41.58 -10.01 0.46
N LEU A 209 -40.88 -10.16 1.59
CA LEU A 209 -39.48 -10.58 1.62
C LEU A 209 -39.29 -12.03 1.13
N HIS A 210 -40.29 -12.90 1.32
CA HIS A 210 -40.28 -14.29 0.87
C HIS A 210 -40.62 -14.44 -0.62
N GLN A 211 -41.58 -13.66 -1.12
CA GLN A 211 -42.00 -13.67 -2.53
C GLN A 211 -40.99 -12.97 -3.46
N GLY A 212 -40.22 -12.00 -2.96
CA GLY A 212 -39.05 -11.48 -3.67
C GLY A 212 -37.91 -12.50 -3.85
N GLY A 213 -38.08 -13.73 -3.33
CA GLY A 213 -37.06 -14.80 -3.29
C GLY A 213 -37.37 -16.07 -4.10
N ALA A 214 -38.39 -16.11 -4.97
CA ALA A 214 -38.71 -17.28 -5.80
C ALA A 214 -39.23 -16.83 -7.17
N GLY A 215 -38.61 -16.94 -8.35
CA GLY A 215 -37.56 -17.75 -9.03
C GLY A 215 -37.69 -17.44 -10.57
N PRO A 216 -36.80 -17.83 -11.52
CA PRO A 216 -35.87 -18.97 -11.53
C PRO A 216 -34.38 -18.57 -11.62
N ASP A 217 -33.49 -19.55 -11.39
CA ASP A 217 -32.02 -19.50 -11.50
C ASP A 217 -31.23 -18.64 -10.47
N GLY A 218 -30.89 -19.29 -9.35
CA GLY A 218 -29.76 -18.93 -8.49
C GLY A 218 -29.84 -17.58 -7.78
N PRO A 219 -28.94 -17.28 -6.83
CA PRO A 219 -28.70 -15.89 -6.47
C PRO A 219 -28.34 -15.18 -7.77
N ALA A 220 -29.18 -14.22 -8.19
CA ALA A 220 -28.95 -13.36 -9.35
C ALA A 220 -27.45 -13.06 -9.39
N ALA A 221 -26.80 -13.59 -10.42
CA ALA A 221 -25.39 -13.40 -10.62
C ALA A 221 -25.16 -11.89 -10.59
N ALA A 222 -24.57 -11.39 -9.50
CA ALA A 222 -23.75 -10.19 -9.60
C ALA A 222 -22.90 -10.45 -10.83
N GLU A 223 -23.15 -9.70 -11.91
CA GLU A 223 -22.59 -9.94 -13.23
C GLU A 223 -21.15 -10.38 -13.04
N ALA A 224 -20.90 -11.65 -13.35
CA ALA A 224 -19.63 -12.27 -13.06
C ALA A 224 -18.59 -11.41 -13.76
N THR A 225 -17.76 -10.71 -12.99
CA THR A 225 -16.49 -10.25 -13.51
C THR A 225 -15.78 -11.54 -13.88
N GLU A 226 -15.81 -11.87 -15.17
CA GLU A 226 -15.10 -13.02 -15.70
C GLU A 226 -13.68 -12.95 -15.16
N ASP A 227 -13.24 -14.04 -14.52
CA ASP A 227 -11.87 -14.17 -14.06
C ASP A 227 -10.96 -14.15 -15.29
N VAL A 228 -10.51 -12.95 -15.69
CA VAL A 228 -9.53 -12.79 -16.76
C VAL A 228 -8.22 -13.33 -16.21
N GLN A 229 -7.77 -14.44 -16.80
CA GLN A 229 -6.47 -15.01 -16.45
C GLN A 229 -5.37 -13.98 -16.81
N PRO A 230 -4.58 -13.51 -15.83
CA PRO A 230 -3.51 -12.59 -16.12
C PRO A 230 -2.39 -13.30 -16.88
N ASP A 231 -1.58 -12.53 -17.61
CA ASP A 231 -0.40 -13.05 -18.29
C ASP A 231 0.60 -13.63 -17.28
N PRO A 232 1.36 -14.68 -17.66
CA PRO A 232 2.48 -15.15 -16.87
C PRO A 232 3.46 -14.03 -16.51
N LEU A 233 4.00 -14.08 -15.30
CA LEU A 233 5.00 -13.15 -14.78
C LEU A 233 6.42 -13.73 -14.86
N THR A 234 6.64 -14.68 -15.76
CA THR A 234 7.92 -15.33 -16.00
C THR A 234 8.96 -14.37 -16.55
N PHE A 235 10.21 -14.53 -16.15
CA PHE A 235 11.33 -13.71 -16.59
C PHE A 235 12.65 -14.48 -16.52
N ALA A 236 13.40 -14.48 -17.61
CA ALA A 236 14.72 -15.10 -17.66
C ALA A 236 15.79 -14.13 -17.12
N PHE A 237 16.19 -14.31 -15.86
CA PHE A 237 17.28 -13.52 -15.27
C PHE A 237 18.63 -13.80 -15.94
N SER A 238 19.37 -12.74 -16.25
CA SER A 238 20.73 -12.88 -16.78
C SER A 238 21.68 -13.46 -15.72
N SER A 239 22.77 -14.13 -16.15
CA SER A 239 23.79 -14.63 -15.23
C SER A 239 24.42 -13.52 -14.37
N GLU A 240 24.59 -12.32 -14.94
CA GLU A 240 25.09 -11.16 -14.21
C GLU A 240 24.10 -10.72 -13.12
N THR A 241 22.81 -10.65 -13.44
CA THR A 241 21.75 -10.34 -12.48
C THR A 241 21.74 -11.36 -11.33
N LEU A 242 21.82 -12.66 -11.64
CA LEU A 242 21.83 -13.72 -10.64
C LEU A 242 23.08 -13.66 -9.75
N GLN A 243 24.25 -13.32 -10.31
CA GLN A 243 25.47 -13.14 -9.53
C GLN A 243 25.35 -11.97 -8.54
N LYS A 244 24.84 -10.81 -9.00
CA LYS A 244 24.63 -9.64 -8.14
C LYS A 244 23.55 -9.91 -7.08
N ALA A 245 22.46 -10.58 -7.46
CA ALA A 245 21.39 -10.98 -6.54
C ALA A 245 21.93 -11.89 -5.43
N LYS A 246 22.72 -12.90 -5.79
CA LYS A 246 23.35 -13.81 -4.82
C LYS A 246 24.28 -13.09 -3.84
N ALA A 247 24.98 -12.04 -4.29
CA ALA A 247 25.82 -11.22 -3.40
C ALA A 247 24.99 -10.49 -2.32
N LEU A 248 23.73 -10.17 -2.61
CA LEU A 248 22.77 -9.57 -1.68
C LEU A 248 21.99 -10.60 -0.85
N GLY A 249 22.19 -11.90 -1.08
CA GLY A 249 21.45 -12.98 -0.42
C GLY A 249 20.11 -13.33 -1.07
N LEU A 250 19.90 -12.90 -2.32
CA LEU A 250 18.73 -13.23 -3.13
C LEU A 250 19.02 -14.45 -4.03
N GLU A 251 18.04 -15.34 -4.16
CA GLU A 251 18.06 -16.46 -5.11
C GLU A 251 16.81 -16.44 -6.00
N PRO A 252 16.91 -16.96 -7.24
CA PRO A 252 15.75 -17.11 -8.10
C PRO A 252 14.81 -18.19 -7.57
N GLU A 253 13.52 -17.90 -7.59
CA GLU A 253 12.44 -18.83 -7.28
C GLU A 253 11.44 -18.84 -8.44
N HIS A 254 11.00 -20.04 -8.81
CA HIS A 254 9.92 -20.26 -9.76
C HIS A 254 8.69 -20.81 -9.04
N PHE A 255 7.53 -20.29 -9.40
CA PHE A 255 6.23 -20.76 -8.93
C PHE A 255 5.37 -21.12 -10.13
N ASP A 256 4.85 -22.35 -10.13
CA ASP A 256 3.96 -22.85 -11.18
C ASP A 256 2.58 -22.20 -11.09
N ASN A 257 1.88 -22.16 -12.22
CA ASN A 257 0.49 -21.71 -12.28
C ASN A 257 -0.45 -22.61 -11.45
N MET A 258 -0.98 -22.04 -10.37
CA MET A 258 -1.93 -22.67 -9.46
C MET A 258 -3.34 -22.06 -9.56
N ARG A 259 -3.57 -21.13 -10.49
CA ARG A 259 -4.81 -20.34 -10.56
C ARG A 259 -6.05 -21.21 -10.71
N ALA A 260 -5.97 -22.25 -11.55
CA ALA A 260 -7.08 -23.16 -11.79
C ALA A 260 -7.60 -23.83 -10.50
N LYS A 261 -6.70 -24.17 -9.55
CA LYS A 261 -7.05 -24.79 -8.27
C LYS A 261 -7.90 -23.88 -7.38
N PHE A 262 -7.74 -22.56 -7.51
CA PHE A 262 -8.41 -21.57 -6.67
C PHE A 262 -9.42 -20.71 -7.45
N ARG A 263 -9.71 -21.05 -8.72
CA ARG A 263 -10.61 -20.29 -9.61
C ARG A 263 -11.94 -19.91 -8.95
N GLY A 264 -12.55 -20.86 -8.23
CA GLY A 264 -13.83 -20.67 -7.54
C GLY A 264 -13.82 -19.62 -6.42
N LEU A 265 -12.65 -19.26 -5.88
CA LEU A 265 -12.49 -18.24 -4.84
C LEU A 265 -12.32 -16.83 -5.39
N PHE A 266 -11.80 -16.67 -6.62
CA PHE A 266 -11.48 -15.34 -7.17
C PHE A 266 -12.70 -14.43 -7.25
N ARG A 267 -13.88 -14.97 -7.60
CA ARG A 267 -15.16 -14.22 -7.59
C ARG A 267 -15.48 -13.56 -6.24
N HIS A 268 -14.95 -14.10 -5.13
CA HIS A 268 -15.18 -13.57 -3.78
C HIS A 268 -14.07 -12.61 -3.34
N LEU A 269 -12.89 -12.67 -3.96
CA LEU A 269 -11.77 -11.79 -3.62
C LEU A 269 -12.02 -10.33 -4.03
N TRP A 270 -12.82 -10.12 -5.09
CA TRP A 270 -13.16 -8.81 -5.66
C TRP A 270 -14.27 -8.06 -4.90
N HIS A 271 -15.03 -8.75 -4.03
CA HIS A 271 -16.11 -8.19 -3.24
C HIS A 271 -15.95 -8.57 -1.76
N PRO A 272 -14.98 -7.99 -1.03
CA PRO A 272 -14.78 -8.31 0.38
C PRO A 272 -16.08 -8.03 1.15
N VAL A 273 -16.64 -9.08 1.76
CA VAL A 273 -17.87 -9.02 2.57
C VAL A 273 -17.51 -8.42 3.92
N PHE A 274 -17.29 -7.11 3.94
CA PHE A 274 -16.64 -6.45 5.08
C PHE A 274 -17.63 -5.96 6.15
N PHE A 275 -18.94 -5.99 5.87
CA PHE A 275 -19.93 -5.30 6.72
C PHE A 275 -21.26 -6.01 6.94
N GLU A 276 -21.53 -7.13 6.26
CA GLU A 276 -22.82 -7.82 6.38
C GLU A 276 -22.70 -9.09 7.22
N ALA A 277 -22.87 -8.92 8.54
CA ALA A 277 -23.59 -9.81 9.45
C ALA A 277 -22.95 -9.87 10.85
N GLU A 278 -23.78 -9.77 11.88
CA GLU A 278 -23.50 -10.41 13.16
C GLU A 278 -23.39 -11.92 12.94
N GLY A 279 -22.30 -12.53 13.41
CA GLY A 279 -21.93 -13.91 13.12
C GLY A 279 -20.99 -14.01 11.91
N ASN A 280 -19.95 -14.83 12.03
CA ASN A 280 -18.89 -15.04 11.04
C ASN A 280 -19.36 -15.77 9.75
N LEU A 281 -20.53 -15.41 9.21
CA LEU A 281 -21.21 -16.09 8.10
C LEU A 281 -20.40 -16.05 6.81
N ALA A 282 -19.73 -14.93 6.52
CA ALA A 282 -18.84 -14.82 5.37
C ALA A 282 -17.64 -15.78 5.49
N GLY A 283 -17.00 -15.84 6.67
CA GLY A 283 -15.90 -16.77 6.92
C GLY A 283 -16.34 -18.23 6.87
N ALA A 284 -17.52 -18.55 7.41
CA ALA A 284 -18.12 -19.88 7.32
C ALA A 284 -18.42 -20.28 5.88
N ARG A 285 -18.93 -19.35 5.05
CA ARG A 285 -19.20 -19.59 3.63
C ARG A 285 -17.93 -19.87 2.83
N VAL A 286 -16.87 -19.10 3.06
CA VAL A 286 -15.57 -19.35 2.41
C VAL A 286 -15.00 -20.69 2.87
N SER A 287 -15.06 -20.98 4.18
CA SER A 287 -14.61 -22.25 4.75
C SER A 287 -15.33 -23.45 4.14
N ALA A 288 -16.63 -23.34 3.90
CA ALA A 288 -17.42 -24.40 3.28
C ALA A 288 -17.07 -24.66 1.80
N MET A 289 -16.41 -23.71 1.11
CA MET A 289 -15.94 -23.89 -0.27
C MET A 289 -14.58 -24.59 -0.36
N LEU A 290 -13.88 -24.74 0.78
CA LEU A 290 -12.55 -25.32 0.82
C LEU A 290 -12.63 -26.85 1.04
N PRO A 291 -11.66 -27.62 0.52
CA PRO A 291 -11.54 -29.03 0.84
C PRO A 291 -11.53 -29.29 2.35
N LYS A 292 -12.23 -30.34 2.81
CA LYS A 292 -12.38 -30.65 4.24
C LYS A 292 -11.04 -30.92 4.95
N ASP A 293 -10.05 -31.38 4.20
CA ASP A 293 -8.67 -31.67 4.62
C ASP A 293 -7.76 -30.44 4.60
N THR A 294 -8.26 -29.25 4.23
CA THR A 294 -7.49 -28.01 4.30
C THR A 294 -7.12 -27.71 5.76
N PRO A 295 -5.81 -27.60 6.12
CA PRO A 295 -5.38 -27.26 7.47
C PRO A 295 -6.01 -25.97 7.99
N ASP A 296 -6.30 -25.90 9.29
CA ASP A 296 -7.03 -24.77 9.90
C ASP A 296 -6.35 -23.42 9.66
N ALA A 297 -5.04 -23.32 9.89
CA ALA A 297 -4.29 -22.09 9.63
C ALA A 297 -4.33 -21.68 8.14
N GLN A 298 -4.28 -22.65 7.21
CA GLN A 298 -4.43 -22.36 5.78
C GLN A 298 -5.84 -21.86 5.46
N ARG A 299 -6.85 -22.46 6.08
CA ARG A 299 -8.25 -22.06 5.95
C ARG A 299 -8.45 -20.63 6.44
N ASP A 300 -7.95 -20.31 7.63
CA ASP A 300 -8.04 -18.98 8.23
C ASP A 300 -7.36 -17.92 7.37
N ARG A 301 -6.18 -18.25 6.83
CA ARG A 301 -5.46 -17.37 5.90
C ARG A 301 -6.24 -17.11 4.61
N ILE A 302 -6.84 -18.14 4.01
CA ILE A 302 -7.70 -17.97 2.82
C ILE A 302 -8.93 -17.13 3.17
N VAL A 303 -9.58 -17.41 4.30
CA VAL A 303 -10.72 -16.64 4.80
C VAL A 303 -10.33 -15.18 4.97
N MET A 304 -9.14 -14.89 5.52
CA MET A 304 -8.65 -13.52 5.67
C MET A 304 -8.52 -12.81 4.32
N PHE A 305 -7.87 -13.41 3.31
CA PHE A 305 -7.75 -12.76 2.00
C PHE A 305 -9.10 -12.52 1.32
N VAL A 306 -10.02 -13.49 1.42
CA VAL A 306 -11.33 -13.40 0.77
C VAL A 306 -12.24 -12.39 1.47
N THR A 307 -12.28 -12.37 2.80
CA THR A 307 -13.26 -11.59 3.55
C THR A 307 -12.75 -10.24 4.01
N ARG A 308 -11.43 -10.02 4.06
CA ARG A 308 -10.81 -8.80 4.57
C ARG A 308 -10.12 -8.01 3.45
N PRO A 309 -10.11 -6.65 3.49
CA PRO A 309 -9.50 -5.75 2.54
C PRO A 309 -7.99 -5.67 2.78
N VAL A 310 -7.33 -6.75 2.38
CA VAL A 310 -5.88 -6.84 2.28
C VAL A 310 -5.42 -6.18 0.98
N LEU A 311 -4.39 -5.34 1.06
CA LEU A 311 -3.70 -4.70 -0.06
C LEU A 311 -2.21 -5.04 -0.05
N SER A 312 -1.55 -4.99 -1.21
CA SER A 312 -0.09 -5.10 -1.33
C SER A 312 0.60 -3.81 -0.86
N SER A 313 1.93 -3.80 -0.71
CA SER A 313 2.67 -2.53 -0.54
C SER A 313 2.58 -1.58 -1.74
N GLY A 314 2.09 -2.07 -2.88
CA GLY A 314 1.70 -1.25 -4.02
C GLY A 314 0.38 -0.52 -3.84
N GLY A 315 -0.33 -0.73 -2.73
CA GLY A 315 -1.59 -0.04 -2.44
C GLY A 315 -2.84 -0.69 -3.04
N ALA A 316 -2.65 -1.59 -4.01
CA ALA A 316 -3.75 -2.28 -4.67
C ALA A 316 -4.23 -3.50 -3.88
N ARG A 317 -5.46 -3.95 -4.14
CA ARG A 317 -6.01 -5.19 -3.58
C ARG A 317 -5.02 -6.33 -3.74
N PHE A 318 -4.68 -7.00 -2.64
CA PHE A 318 -3.79 -8.14 -2.68
C PHE A 318 -4.56 -9.34 -3.24
N LEU A 319 -4.21 -9.70 -4.48
CA LEU A 319 -4.70 -10.88 -5.17
C LEU A 319 -3.48 -11.69 -5.59
N PRO A 320 -3.24 -12.87 -4.99
CA PRO A 320 -2.19 -13.75 -5.44
C PRO A 320 -2.37 -14.00 -6.95
N PRO A 321 -1.37 -13.70 -7.80
CA PRO A 321 -1.49 -13.93 -9.24
C PRO A 321 -1.77 -15.40 -9.54
N LEU A 322 -1.07 -16.30 -8.82
CA LEU A 322 -1.09 -17.76 -8.99
C LEU A 322 -0.87 -18.20 -10.44
N VAL A 323 -0.17 -17.40 -11.22
CA VAL A 323 0.33 -17.73 -12.56
C VAL A 323 1.78 -18.17 -12.46
N ASP A 324 2.35 -18.64 -13.58
CA ASP A 324 3.79 -18.87 -13.65
C ASP A 324 4.53 -17.56 -13.35
N GLU A 325 5.36 -17.55 -12.31
CA GLU A 325 6.04 -16.36 -11.81
C GLU A 325 7.51 -16.68 -11.48
N ASP A 326 8.41 -15.86 -12.01
CA ASP A 326 9.82 -15.86 -11.65
C ASP A 326 10.14 -14.62 -10.82
N LEU A 327 10.79 -14.82 -9.67
CA LEU A 327 11.15 -13.73 -8.77
C LEU A 327 12.46 -14.00 -8.04
N LEU A 328 13.01 -12.98 -7.38
CA LEU A 328 14.20 -13.11 -6.54
C LEU A 328 13.78 -12.98 -5.07
N VAL A 329 14.09 -13.97 -4.24
CA VAL A 329 13.70 -14.00 -2.80
C VAL A 329 14.94 -14.08 -1.94
N GLU A 330 14.93 -13.45 -0.78
CA GLU A 330 15.97 -13.69 0.22
C GLU A 330 15.84 -15.09 0.83
N THR A 331 16.95 -15.83 0.88
CA THR A 331 16.90 -17.27 1.20
C THR A 331 17.65 -17.70 2.46
N PHE A 332 18.15 -16.75 3.25
CA PHE A 332 18.81 -17.05 4.51
C PHE A 332 17.89 -17.86 5.45
N ASP A 333 18.51 -18.69 6.30
CA ASP A 333 17.83 -19.50 7.30
C ASP A 333 17.25 -18.64 8.42
N GLU A 334 16.12 -19.08 8.97
CA GLU A 334 15.53 -18.46 10.17
C GLU A 334 16.11 -19.09 11.43
N GLY A 335 16.35 -18.27 12.43
CA GLY A 335 16.73 -18.69 13.78
C GLY A 335 15.72 -18.18 14.82
N PRO A 336 15.94 -18.47 16.12
CA PRO A 336 15.15 -17.85 17.19
C PRO A 336 15.28 -16.31 17.17
N ALA A 337 14.36 -15.62 17.86
CA ALA A 337 14.35 -14.17 17.93
C ALA A 337 15.72 -13.59 18.30
N GLY A 338 16.18 -12.61 17.52
CA GLY A 338 17.47 -11.95 17.72
C GLY A 338 18.70 -12.75 17.24
N ALA A 339 18.52 -13.94 16.67
CA ALA A 339 19.63 -14.70 16.07
C ALA A 339 20.29 -13.91 14.93
N GLU A 340 21.58 -14.14 14.71
CA GLU A 340 22.30 -13.55 13.59
C GLU A 340 21.76 -14.08 12.27
N VAL A 341 21.35 -13.16 11.39
CA VAL A 341 20.65 -13.50 10.15
C VAL A 341 21.63 -13.41 8.98
N GLY A 342 22.45 -14.45 8.80
CA GLY A 342 23.31 -14.67 7.63
C GLY A 342 23.97 -13.43 7.03
N LYS A 343 24.12 -13.39 5.69
CA LYS A 343 24.60 -12.20 5.00
C LYS A 343 23.51 -11.12 5.02
N ASN A 344 23.78 -10.04 5.74
CA ASN A 344 22.88 -8.90 5.84
C ASN A 344 22.86 -7.99 4.58
N GLY A 345 23.29 -8.52 3.43
CA GLY A 345 23.67 -7.74 2.25
C GLY A 345 22.57 -6.80 1.72
N LEU A 346 21.38 -7.32 1.47
CA LEU A 346 20.27 -6.48 0.99
C LEU A 346 19.79 -5.48 2.05
N ALA A 347 19.64 -5.90 3.31
CA ALA A 347 19.22 -5.00 4.38
C ALA A 347 20.24 -3.87 4.62
N GLU A 348 21.55 -4.16 4.61
CA GLU A 348 22.62 -3.16 4.67
C GLU A 348 22.59 -2.22 3.47
N ALA A 349 22.36 -2.76 2.27
CA ALA A 349 22.25 -1.95 1.07
C ALA A 349 21.02 -1.03 1.11
N LEU A 350 19.96 -1.44 1.80
CA LEU A 350 18.81 -0.59 2.17
C LEU A 350 19.10 0.38 3.33
N GLY A 351 20.28 0.31 3.95
CA GLY A 351 20.68 1.12 5.11
C GLY A 351 20.01 0.71 6.41
N LEU A 352 19.48 -0.51 6.48
CA LEU A 352 18.95 -1.09 7.70
C LEU A 352 20.11 -1.69 8.51
N LYS A 353 20.29 -1.21 9.74
CA LYS A 353 21.38 -1.67 10.63
C LYS A 353 21.17 -3.08 11.15
N ARG A 354 19.93 -3.57 11.14
CA ARG A 354 19.48 -4.86 11.64
C ARG A 354 18.23 -5.29 10.87
N ARG A 355 17.84 -6.56 10.99
CA ARG A 355 16.59 -7.09 10.42
C ARG A 355 15.48 -7.30 11.45
N TRP A 356 15.86 -7.41 12.71
CA TRP A 356 14.97 -7.62 13.84
C TRP A 356 14.47 -6.30 14.41
N GLY A 357 13.27 -6.32 14.98
CA GLY A 357 12.74 -5.19 15.75
C GLY A 357 12.67 -3.92 14.91
N LEU A 358 12.28 -4.07 13.64
CA LEU A 358 11.98 -2.96 12.76
C LEU A 358 10.46 -2.82 12.67
N ASP A 359 9.97 -1.61 12.90
CA ASP A 359 8.60 -1.28 12.54
C ASP A 359 8.42 -1.27 11.01
N ARG A 360 7.17 -1.38 10.56
CA ARG A 360 6.86 -1.43 9.12
C ARG A 360 7.18 -0.12 8.41
N MET A 361 7.01 1.03 9.07
CA MET A 361 7.25 2.35 8.47
C MET A 361 8.73 2.56 8.14
N THR A 362 9.64 2.09 9.00
CA THR A 362 11.08 2.09 8.79
C THR A 362 11.45 1.25 7.55
N ILE A 363 10.85 0.06 7.42
CA ILE A 363 11.08 -0.82 6.26
C ILE A 363 10.57 -0.16 4.97
N GLU A 364 9.34 0.35 4.96
CA GLU A 364 8.78 1.00 3.77
C GLU A 364 9.55 2.23 3.35
N ARG A 365 10.01 3.05 4.31
CA ARG A 365 10.86 4.21 4.00
C ARG A 365 12.10 3.77 3.24
N SER A 366 12.81 2.77 3.74
CA SER A 366 14.01 2.24 3.09
C SER A 366 13.72 1.67 1.69
N ILE A 367 12.62 0.92 1.53
CA ILE A 367 12.22 0.39 0.23
C ILE A 367 11.85 1.50 -0.76
N GLN A 368 11.05 2.49 -0.35
CA GLN A 368 10.63 3.59 -1.23
C GLN A 368 11.81 4.50 -1.60
N GLU A 369 12.78 4.70 -0.70
CA GLU A 369 13.94 5.54 -0.95
C GLU A 369 15.02 4.87 -1.81
N LYS A 370 15.26 3.57 -1.62
CA LYS A 370 16.41 2.87 -2.23
C LYS A 370 16.03 1.70 -3.13
N GLY A 371 14.78 1.24 -3.09
CA GLY A 371 14.30 0.09 -3.84
C GLY A 371 14.50 0.22 -5.36
N PRO A 372 14.09 1.34 -6.00
CA PRO A 372 14.30 1.49 -7.44
C PRO A 372 15.77 1.42 -7.87
N GLU A 373 16.67 2.11 -7.15
CA GLU A 373 18.12 2.04 -7.42
C GLU A 373 18.69 0.65 -7.12
N MET A 374 18.16 -0.05 -6.11
CA MET A 374 18.52 -1.44 -5.82
C MET A 374 18.17 -2.35 -7.00
N VAL A 375 16.94 -2.24 -7.52
CA VAL A 375 16.49 -3.01 -8.70
C VAL A 375 17.37 -2.71 -9.91
N LYS A 376 17.66 -1.43 -10.16
CA LYS A 376 18.56 -1.00 -11.24
C LYS A 376 19.98 -1.54 -11.09
N SER A 377 20.51 -1.58 -9.86
CA SER A 377 21.86 -2.11 -9.58
C SER A 377 22.03 -3.58 -9.96
N LEU A 378 20.93 -4.36 -9.93
CA LEU A 378 20.88 -5.75 -10.38
C LEU A 378 20.76 -5.91 -11.90
N GLY A 379 20.68 -4.80 -12.65
CA GLY A 379 20.44 -4.81 -14.10
C GLY A 379 18.98 -5.06 -14.47
N LEU A 380 18.06 -4.89 -13.52
CA LEU A 380 16.62 -5.02 -13.76
C LEU A 380 15.99 -3.66 -14.04
N ASP A 381 14.91 -3.68 -14.84
CA ASP A 381 14.14 -2.48 -15.15
C ASP A 381 13.22 -2.11 -13.96
N PRO A 382 13.43 -0.97 -13.28
CA PRO A 382 12.60 -0.56 -12.16
C PRO A 382 11.14 -0.26 -12.56
N TRP A 383 10.82 -0.04 -13.84
CA TRP A 383 9.44 0.08 -14.33
C TRP A 383 8.70 -1.25 -14.37
N LYS A 384 9.44 -2.38 -14.37
CA LYS A 384 8.88 -3.73 -14.38
C LYS A 384 9.02 -4.43 -13.04
N PHE A 385 10.06 -4.13 -12.29
CA PHE A 385 10.37 -4.80 -11.02
C PHE A 385 10.32 -3.84 -9.85
N ARG A 386 9.94 -4.36 -8.68
CA ARG A 386 9.94 -3.62 -7.42
C ARG A 386 10.45 -4.51 -6.29
N LEU A 387 11.23 -3.92 -5.41
CA LEU A 387 11.60 -4.52 -4.13
C LEU A 387 10.44 -4.36 -3.14
N VAL A 388 10.10 -5.44 -2.45
CA VAL A 388 9.02 -5.50 -1.45
C VAL A 388 9.45 -6.36 -0.27
N CYS A 389 8.70 -6.31 0.85
CA CYS A 389 8.74 -7.42 1.81
C CYS A 389 8.28 -8.70 1.10
N VAL A 390 8.69 -9.87 1.56
CA VAL A 390 8.31 -11.14 0.91
C VAL A 390 6.76 -11.26 0.87
N PRO A 391 6.15 -11.48 -0.30
CA PRO A 391 4.70 -11.63 -0.39
C PRO A 391 4.20 -12.83 0.41
N PRO A 392 3.01 -12.76 1.05
CA PRO A 392 2.51 -13.86 1.85
C PRO A 392 2.50 -15.21 1.12
N ASP A 393 1.97 -15.26 -0.10
CA ASP A 393 1.85 -16.45 -0.94
C ASP A 393 3.21 -17.05 -1.28
N VAL A 394 4.18 -16.21 -1.62
CA VAL A 394 5.57 -16.58 -1.84
C VAL A 394 6.21 -17.13 -0.57
N TYR A 395 6.05 -16.45 0.57
CA TYR A 395 6.60 -16.88 1.85
C TYR A 395 6.07 -18.25 2.26
N GLY A 396 4.76 -18.46 2.19
CA GLY A 396 4.14 -19.74 2.55
C GLY A 396 4.66 -20.91 1.72
N ALA A 397 4.75 -20.74 0.41
CA ALA A 397 5.23 -21.79 -0.50
C ALA A 397 6.75 -22.03 -0.36
N ALA A 398 7.56 -20.97 -0.26
CA ALA A 398 8.99 -21.09 -0.04
C ALA A 398 9.34 -21.71 1.32
N SER A 399 8.58 -21.36 2.36
CA SER A 399 8.77 -21.87 3.72
C SER A 399 8.62 -23.39 3.80
N GLN A 400 7.69 -23.99 3.04
CA GLN A 400 7.54 -25.45 2.99
C GLN A 400 8.81 -26.14 2.46
N ARG A 401 9.46 -25.54 1.45
CA ARG A 401 10.67 -26.08 0.83
C ARG A 401 11.92 -25.81 1.66
N ARG A 402 12.01 -24.63 2.26
CA ARG A 402 13.21 -24.13 2.95
C ARG A 402 13.19 -24.33 4.46
N GLY A 403 12.06 -24.78 5.01
CA GLY A 403 11.93 -25.06 6.44
C GLY A 403 11.92 -23.81 7.31
N TRP A 404 11.43 -22.68 6.79
CA TRP A 404 11.11 -21.49 7.58
C TRP A 404 9.91 -21.74 8.50
N SER A 405 9.60 -20.77 9.36
CA SER A 405 8.45 -20.79 10.27
C SER A 405 8.51 -21.90 11.34
N LYS A 406 9.72 -22.24 11.80
CA LYS A 406 9.98 -23.24 12.86
C LYS A 406 10.23 -22.62 14.23
N HIS A 407 10.20 -21.30 14.32
CA HIS A 407 10.52 -20.55 15.53
C HIS A 407 9.36 -19.64 15.93
N GLU A 408 9.35 -19.18 17.19
CA GLU A 408 8.37 -18.23 17.73
C GLU A 408 8.67 -16.78 17.28
N ILE A 409 8.74 -16.58 15.97
CA ILE A 409 9.03 -15.30 15.34
C ILE A 409 7.99 -15.01 14.25
N TRP A 410 7.75 -13.74 14.01
CA TRP A 410 7.01 -13.28 12.85
C TRP A 410 7.96 -12.70 11.80
N THR A 411 7.59 -12.86 10.54
CA THR A 411 8.21 -12.19 9.39
C THR A 411 7.25 -11.12 8.87
N HIS A 412 7.76 -9.91 8.59
CA HIS A 412 7.03 -8.90 7.83
C HIS A 412 6.70 -9.43 6.44
N LEU A 413 5.41 -9.51 6.11
CA LEU A 413 4.95 -9.95 4.80
C LEU A 413 4.51 -8.75 3.97
N ASP A 414 4.56 -8.86 2.64
CA ASP A 414 4.08 -7.77 1.80
C ASP A 414 2.61 -7.43 2.07
N GLY A 415 2.32 -6.13 2.23
CA GLY A 415 0.96 -5.63 2.29
C GLY A 415 0.43 -5.24 3.66
N TYR A 416 -0.84 -4.84 3.65
CA TYR A 416 -1.57 -4.30 4.78
C TYR A 416 -2.99 -4.83 4.84
N LEU A 417 -3.51 -4.97 6.05
CA LEU A 417 -4.93 -5.13 6.32
C LEU A 417 -5.55 -3.75 6.59
N ALA A 418 -6.52 -3.32 5.79
CA ALA A 418 -7.28 -2.10 6.05
C ALA A 418 -8.41 -2.36 7.08
N THR A 419 -8.56 -1.45 8.04
CA THR A 419 -9.63 -1.51 9.05
C THR A 419 -10.80 -0.60 8.70
N ARG A 420 -11.94 -0.77 9.38
CA ARG A 420 -13.14 0.06 9.17
C ARG A 420 -12.89 1.54 9.47
N GLU A 421 -11.99 1.82 10.40
CA GLU A 421 -11.55 3.17 10.78
C GLU A 421 -10.59 3.78 9.73
N ARG A 422 -10.32 3.05 8.64
CA ARG A 422 -9.37 3.40 7.58
C ARG A 422 -7.95 3.52 8.10
N LYS A 423 -7.60 2.65 9.04
CA LYS A 423 -6.23 2.42 9.46
C LYS A 423 -5.65 1.25 8.69
N LEU A 424 -4.33 1.23 8.55
CA LEU A 424 -3.61 0.10 7.99
C LEU A 424 -2.89 -0.64 9.12
N LEU A 425 -2.99 -1.97 9.09
CA LEU A 425 -2.19 -2.88 9.90
C LEU A 425 -1.21 -3.59 8.96
N ALA A 426 0.08 -3.62 9.31
CA ALA A 426 1.09 -4.33 8.54
C ALA A 426 0.84 -5.84 8.59
N LEU A 427 1.03 -6.55 7.48
CA LEU A 427 0.95 -8.01 7.49
C LEU A 427 2.21 -8.62 8.08
N ALA A 428 2.01 -9.59 8.96
CA ALA A 428 3.05 -10.45 9.50
C ALA A 428 2.58 -11.91 9.51
N GLY A 429 3.50 -12.86 9.58
CA GLY A 429 3.17 -14.28 9.66
C GLY A 429 4.40 -15.15 9.86
N GLY A 430 4.22 -16.47 9.91
CA GLY A 430 5.32 -17.42 10.06
C GLY A 430 5.59 -17.91 11.48
N ASP A 431 4.84 -17.49 12.51
CA ASP A 431 5.11 -17.94 13.88
C ASP A 431 4.57 -19.36 14.10
N VAL A 432 5.44 -20.27 14.53
CA VAL A 432 5.13 -21.69 14.74
C VAL A 432 3.95 -21.91 15.69
N ARG A 433 3.73 -21.02 16.65
CA ARG A 433 2.65 -21.12 17.64
C ARG A 433 1.27 -20.91 17.03
N TYR A 434 1.19 -20.22 15.89
CA TYR A 434 -0.06 -19.83 15.23
C TYR A 434 -0.26 -20.52 13.87
N GLY A 435 0.49 -21.60 13.61
CA GLY A 435 0.37 -22.37 12.37
C GLY A 435 1.57 -22.24 11.43
N GLY A 436 2.66 -21.60 11.88
CA GLY A 436 3.91 -21.49 11.14
C GLY A 436 3.72 -20.81 9.80
N PHE A 437 4.11 -21.46 8.70
CA PHE A 437 4.08 -20.86 7.37
C PHE A 437 2.67 -20.52 6.82
N GLN A 438 1.63 -21.01 7.51
CA GLN A 438 0.23 -20.67 7.22
C GLN A 438 -0.29 -19.50 8.07
N ASP A 439 0.43 -19.09 9.12
CA ASP A 439 0.08 -17.95 9.96
C ASP A 439 0.06 -16.65 9.15
N LEU A 440 -0.95 -15.82 9.41
CA LEU A 440 -1.11 -14.49 8.84
C LEU A 440 -1.91 -13.61 9.80
N VAL A 441 -1.33 -12.49 10.20
CA VAL A 441 -1.91 -11.54 11.14
C VAL A 441 -1.67 -10.10 10.69
N GLY A 442 -2.50 -9.18 11.18
CA GLY A 442 -2.27 -7.75 11.07
C GLY A 442 -1.68 -7.19 12.37
N VAL A 443 -0.54 -6.51 12.30
CA VAL A 443 0.11 -5.82 13.43
C VAL A 443 0.11 -4.31 13.20
N GLY A 444 0.28 -3.52 14.27
CA GLY A 444 0.41 -2.06 14.13
C GLY A 444 1.61 -1.70 13.25
N VAL A 445 1.51 -0.66 12.42
CA VAL A 445 2.61 -0.25 11.52
C VAL A 445 3.86 0.24 12.25
N GLU A 446 3.70 0.69 13.49
CA GLU A 446 4.77 1.12 14.41
C GLU A 446 5.21 0.00 15.37
N TYR A 447 4.71 -1.23 15.22
CA TYR A 447 5.08 -2.36 16.07
C TYR A 447 6.47 -2.89 15.70
N ASP A 448 7.43 -2.81 16.63
CA ASP A 448 8.86 -3.04 16.42
C ASP A 448 9.46 -4.14 17.32
N SER A 449 8.68 -5.18 17.61
CA SER A 449 9.11 -6.30 18.46
C SER A 449 10.37 -7.01 17.96
N ASP A 450 11.28 -7.37 18.88
CA ASP A 450 12.47 -8.17 18.57
C ASP A 450 12.15 -9.58 18.04
N ARG A 451 10.88 -10.01 18.11
CA ARG A 451 10.39 -11.25 17.46
C ARG A 451 9.96 -11.04 16.01
N LEU A 452 10.09 -9.84 15.46
CA LEU A 452 9.66 -9.49 14.11
C LEU A 452 10.88 -9.29 13.20
N LEU A 453 10.90 -10.03 12.10
CA LEU A 453 12.01 -10.13 11.15
C LEU A 453 11.62 -9.54 9.78
N ALA A 454 12.54 -8.81 9.16
CA ALA A 454 12.39 -8.35 7.77
C ALA A 454 13.01 -9.34 6.75
N ARG A 455 12.21 -9.78 5.78
CA ARG A 455 12.62 -10.56 4.60
C ARG A 455 12.06 -9.92 3.34
N PHE A 456 12.86 -9.86 2.29
CA PHE A 456 12.54 -9.14 1.05
C PHE A 456 12.44 -10.05 -0.17
N ALA A 457 11.79 -9.53 -1.20
CA ALA A 457 11.73 -10.11 -2.53
C ALA A 457 11.73 -9.01 -3.60
N ILE A 458 12.25 -9.33 -4.79
CA ILE A 458 12.09 -8.51 -5.99
C ILE A 458 11.06 -9.19 -6.88
N VAL A 459 10.01 -8.45 -7.19
CA VAL A 459 8.82 -8.97 -7.85
C VAL A 459 8.47 -8.14 -9.08
N ASN A 460 7.74 -8.74 -10.01
CA ASN A 460 7.15 -8.01 -11.13
C ASN A 460 6.02 -7.09 -10.64
N ARG A 461 6.03 -5.80 -11.02
CA ARG A 461 5.00 -4.82 -10.63
C ARG A 461 3.58 -5.22 -11.05
N GLY A 462 3.43 -6.08 -12.05
CA GLY A 462 2.14 -6.68 -12.43
C GLY A 462 1.41 -7.32 -11.25
N ARG A 463 2.12 -7.89 -10.27
CA ARG A 463 1.51 -8.48 -9.07
C ARG A 463 1.00 -7.47 -8.06
N LEU A 464 1.52 -6.24 -8.11
CA LEU A 464 1.20 -5.18 -7.15
C LEU A 464 0.00 -4.34 -7.61
N ARG A 465 -0.67 -4.80 -8.66
CA ARG A 465 -1.79 -4.13 -9.32
C ARG A 465 -3.01 -5.05 -9.31
N ALA A 466 -4.18 -4.44 -9.28
CA ALA A 466 -5.44 -5.13 -9.48
C ALA A 466 -5.95 -5.03 -10.94
N TRP A 467 -5.22 -4.32 -11.80
CA TRP A 467 -5.59 -4.00 -13.18
C TRP A 467 -4.37 -3.60 -14.02
#